data_AF-A0A9P1JTZ7-F1
#
_entry.id   AF-A0A9P1JTZ7-F1
#
_cell.length_a   1.000
_cell.length_b   1.000
_cell.length_c   1.000
_cell.angle_alpha   90.00
_cell.angle_beta   90.00
_cell.angle_gamma   90.00
#
_symmetry.space_group_name_H-M   'P 1'
#
loop_
_entity.id
_entity.type
_entity.pdbx_description
1 polymer ?
#
loop_
_entity_poly.entity_id
_entity_poly.type
_entity_poly.pdbx_seq_one_letter_code
_entity_poly.pdbx_strand_id
1 'polypeptide(L)'
;MMIEDADAPDGPAGFEAALDLVRSLWAEGRREGVPDRLVAWAMMVESVDRLAALHGPSATAALLDRLSRAVLDTPPGASPGSLQ
;
A
#
# COMPACT_ATOMS: atom_id res chain seq x y z
N MET A 1 17.52 14.70 30.68
CA MET A 1 16.68 15.35 29.66
C MET A 1 16.12 14.23 28.81
N MET A 2 14.90 13.78 29.15
CA MET A 2 14.18 12.80 28.33
C MET A 2 13.66 13.56 27.11
N ILE A 3 13.99 13.08 25.92
CA ILE A 3 13.36 13.57 24.70
C ILE A 3 12.03 12.82 24.66
N GLU A 4 10.96 13.55 24.96
CA GLU A 4 9.60 13.07 24.79
C GLU A 4 9.43 12.69 23.32
N ASP A 5 9.19 11.40 23.09
CA ASP A 5 8.84 10.84 21.80
C ASP A 5 7.60 11.62 21.34
N ALA A 6 7.78 12.49 20.36
CA ALA A 6 6.73 13.36 19.88
C ALA A 6 5.60 12.48 19.35
N ASP A 7 4.41 12.61 19.97
CA ASP A 7 3.14 12.01 19.56
C ASP A 7 3.10 11.82 18.04
N ALA A 8 3.28 10.58 17.61
CA ALA A 8 2.78 10.18 16.32
C ALA A 8 1.27 10.44 16.38
N PRO A 9 0.68 11.21 15.44
CA PRO A 9 -0.74 11.49 15.49
C PRO A 9 -1.48 10.16 15.52
N ASP A 10 -2.22 9.90 16.60
CA ASP A 10 -3.12 8.76 16.70
C ASP A 10 -3.92 8.72 15.39
N GLY A 11 -3.72 7.64 14.62
CA GLY A 11 -4.33 7.50 13.30
C GLY A 11 -5.85 7.69 13.39
N PRO A 12 -6.51 8.03 12.26
CA PRO A 12 -7.94 8.25 12.25
C PRO A 12 -8.66 7.06 12.91
N ALA A 13 -9.60 7.34 13.82
CA ALA A 13 -10.29 6.32 14.60
C ALA A 13 -10.81 5.20 13.70
N GLY A 14 -10.42 3.96 14.00
CA GLY A 14 -10.79 2.77 13.21
C GLY A 14 -9.83 2.39 12.09
N PHE A 15 -8.67 3.06 11.96
CA PHE A 15 -7.64 2.71 10.97
C PHE A 15 -7.19 1.25 11.08
N GLU A 16 -6.86 0.79 12.30
CA GLU A 16 -6.46 -0.61 12.53
C GLU A 16 -7.57 -1.60 12.18
N ALA A 17 -8.82 -1.30 12.54
CA ALA A 17 -9.96 -2.15 12.20
C ALA A 17 -10.18 -2.24 10.68
N ALA A 18 -9.89 -1.16 9.94
CA ALA A 18 -9.94 -1.18 8.49
C ALA A 18 -8.80 -2.02 7.88
N LEU A 19 -7.59 -1.96 8.45
CA LEU A 19 -6.47 -2.80 8.03
C LEU A 19 -6.75 -4.29 8.30
N ASP A 20 -7.38 -4.62 9.42
CA ASP A 20 -7.75 -6.01 9.73
C ASP A 20 -8.79 -6.56 8.75
N LEU A 21 -9.74 -5.73 8.31
CA LEU A 21 -10.67 -6.10 7.23
C LEU A 21 -9.90 -6.36 5.92
N VAL A 22 -8.96 -5.49 5.56
CA VAL A 22 -8.12 -5.62 4.36
C VAL A 22 -7.29 -6.91 4.40
N ARG A 23 -6.67 -7.22 5.54
CA ARG A 23 -5.90 -8.45 5.76
C ARG A 23 -6.77 -9.70 5.62
N SER A 24 -7.98 -9.65 6.16
CA SER A 24 -8.97 -10.73 6.02
C SER A 24 -9.39 -10.94 4.57
N LEU A 25 -9.67 -9.84 3.84
CA LEU A 25 -10.01 -9.88 2.42
C LEU A 25 -8.88 -10.41 1.54
N TRP A 26 -7.62 -10.09 1.85
CA TRP A 26 -6.48 -10.72 1.17
C TRP A 26 -6.46 -12.23 1.46
N ALA A 27 -6.48 -12.61 2.73
CA ALA A 27 -6.25 -13.99 3.15
C ALA A 27 -7.30 -14.96 2.61
N GLU A 28 -8.57 -14.55 2.62
CA GLU A 28 -9.71 -15.44 2.38
C GLU A 28 -10.59 -15.03 1.19
N GLY A 29 -10.45 -13.81 0.65
CA GLY A 29 -11.39 -13.25 -0.33
C GLY A 29 -11.56 -14.08 -1.61
N ARG A 30 -10.52 -14.80 -2.04
CA ARG A 30 -10.61 -15.70 -3.22
C ARG A 30 -11.48 -16.95 -2.99
N ARG A 31 -11.77 -17.31 -1.73
CA ARG A 31 -12.59 -18.49 -1.38
C ARG A 31 -14.06 -18.15 -1.21
N GLU A 32 -14.39 -16.91 -0.88
CA GLU A 32 -15.76 -16.48 -0.54
C GLU A 32 -16.54 -15.81 -1.70
N GLY A 33 -16.00 -15.85 -2.93
CA GLY A 33 -16.65 -15.20 -4.08
C GLY A 33 -16.52 -13.67 -4.07
N VAL A 34 -15.52 -13.14 -3.36
CA VAL A 34 -15.18 -11.71 -3.40
C VAL A 34 -14.64 -11.38 -4.80
N PRO A 35 -15.10 -10.29 -5.43
CA PRO A 35 -14.55 -9.85 -6.71
C PRO A 35 -13.03 -9.70 -6.69
N ASP A 36 -12.34 -10.25 -7.70
CA ASP A 36 -10.87 -10.19 -7.82
C ASP A 36 -10.33 -8.76 -7.73
N ARG A 37 -11.08 -7.79 -8.26
CA ARG A 37 -10.73 -6.37 -8.16
C ARG A 37 -10.63 -5.89 -6.71
N LEU A 38 -11.52 -6.33 -5.84
CA LEU A 38 -11.48 -5.96 -4.41
C LEU A 38 -10.31 -6.63 -3.71
N VAL A 39 -10.01 -7.89 -4.04
CA VAL A 39 -8.82 -8.58 -3.52
C VAL A 39 -7.53 -7.86 -3.95
N ALA A 40 -7.44 -7.45 -5.21
CA ALA A 40 -6.29 -6.69 -5.72
C ALA A 40 -6.12 -5.33 -5.00
N TRP A 41 -7.21 -4.64 -4.69
CA TRP A 41 -7.17 -3.42 -3.88
C TRP A 41 -6.70 -3.67 -2.46
N ALA A 42 -7.21 -4.71 -1.81
CA ALA A 42 -6.75 -5.12 -0.47
C ALA A 42 -5.24 -5.44 -0.49
N MET A 43 -4.76 -6.08 -1.56
CA MET A 43 -3.34 -6.35 -1.74
C MET A 43 -2.48 -5.09 -1.82
N MET A 44 -2.93 -4.08 -2.58
CA MET A 44 -2.22 -2.81 -2.65
C MET A 44 -2.16 -2.09 -1.30
N VAL A 45 -3.29 -2.00 -0.58
CA VAL A 45 -3.38 -1.29 0.70
C VAL A 45 -2.44 -1.92 1.73
N GLU A 46 -2.50 -3.25 1.92
CA GLU A 46 -1.61 -3.96 2.85
C GLU A 46 -0.12 -3.83 2.44
N SER A 47 0.19 -3.84 1.15
CA SER A 47 1.56 -3.66 0.69
C SER A 47 2.10 -2.26 1.00
N VAL A 48 1.27 -1.22 0.84
CA VAL A 48 1.63 0.17 1.17
C VAL A 48 1.76 0.36 2.68
N ASP A 49 0.86 -0.24 3.47
CA ASP A 49 0.95 -0.23 4.94
C ASP A 49 2.27 -0.84 5.42
N ARG A 50 2.64 -2.02 4.91
CA ARG A 50 3.92 -2.66 5.22
C ARG A 50 5.12 -1.80 4.83
N LEU A 51 5.08 -1.14 3.67
CA LEU A 51 6.14 -0.21 3.27
C LEU A 51 6.24 0.97 4.23
N ALA A 52 5.10 1.53 4.66
CA ALA A 52 5.06 2.62 5.64
C ALA A 52 5.59 2.19 7.00
N ALA A 53 5.27 0.97 7.46
CA ALA A 53 5.81 0.41 8.69
C ALA A 53 7.33 0.18 8.63
N LEU A 54 7.86 -0.25 7.48
CA LEU A 54 9.29 -0.54 7.30
C LEU A 54 10.15 0.71 7.09
N HIS A 55 9.64 1.73 6.39
CA HIS A 55 10.43 2.88 5.93
C HIS A 55 9.96 4.22 6.50
N GLY A 56 8.83 4.24 7.20
CA GLY A 56 8.17 5.45 7.66
C GLY A 56 7.24 6.05 6.58
N PRO A 57 6.14 6.72 6.98
CA PRO A 57 5.14 7.25 6.04
C PRO A 57 5.71 8.22 5.00
N SER A 58 6.61 9.12 5.41
CA SER A 58 7.19 10.14 4.52
C SER A 58 8.06 9.53 3.41
N ALA A 59 8.88 8.53 3.74
CA ALA A 59 9.74 7.87 2.75
C ALA A 59 8.89 7.03 1.77
N THR A 60 7.86 6.36 2.27
CA THR A 60 6.91 5.60 1.45
C THR A 60 6.12 6.50 0.51
N ALA A 61 5.65 7.66 0.97
CA ALA A 61 4.98 8.65 0.11
C ALA A 61 5.91 9.13 -1.02
N ALA A 62 7.18 9.44 -0.72
CA ALA A 62 8.15 9.85 -1.72
C ALA A 62 8.53 8.73 -2.71
N LEU A 63 8.49 7.46 -2.29
CA LEU A 63 8.66 6.32 -3.18
C LEU A 63 7.48 6.20 -4.15
N LEU A 64 6.25 6.24 -3.64
CA LEU A 64 5.02 6.11 -4.44
C LEU A 64 4.86 7.27 -5.44
N ASP A 65 5.24 8.49 -5.05
CA ASP A 65 5.24 9.64 -5.95
C ASP A 65 6.21 9.46 -7.13
N ARG A 66 7.42 8.96 -6.86
CA ARG A 66 8.39 8.65 -7.92
C ARG A 66 7.91 7.53 -8.84
N LEU A 67 7.27 6.51 -8.28
CA LEU A 67 6.67 5.43 -9.07
C LEU A 67 5.54 5.94 -9.96
N SER A 68 4.66 6.78 -9.42
CA SER A 68 3.55 7.41 -10.17
C SER A 68 4.08 8.18 -11.38
N ARG A 69 5.12 9.01 -11.18
CA ARG A 69 5.78 9.72 -12.27
C ARG A 69 6.37 8.77 -13.32
N ALA A 70 7.11 7.74 -12.89
CA ALA A 70 7.69 6.76 -13.80
C ALA A 70 6.64 6.03 -14.65
N VAL A 71 5.48 5.69 -14.06
CA VAL A 71 4.36 5.06 -14.77
C VAL A 71 3.76 6.00 -15.81
N LEU A 72 3.55 7.28 -15.45
CA LEU A 72 3.00 8.29 -16.36
C LEU A 72 3.96 8.63 -17.50
N ASP A 73 5.26 8.62 -17.22
CA ASP A 73 6.32 8.87 -18.21
C ASP A 73 6.58 7.66 -19.11
N THR A 74 6.02 6.48 -18.79
CA THR A 74 6.17 5.27 -19.60
C THR A 74 5.29 5.36 -20.85
N PRO A 75 5.86 5.30 -22.08
CA PRO A 75 5.07 5.34 -23.30
C PRO A 75 4.07 4.17 -23.35
N PRO A 76 2.81 4.39 -23.77
CA PRO A 76 1.85 3.32 -23.96
C PRO A 76 2.32 2.42 -25.12
N GLY A 77 2.98 1.30 -24.77
CA GLY A 77 3.62 0.38 -25.72
C GLY A 77 4.98 -0.15 -25.26
N ALA A 78 5.60 0.44 -24.25
CA ALA A 78 6.78 -0.11 -23.59
C ALA A 78 6.38 -1.26 -22.65
N SER A 79 5.92 -2.37 -23.22
CA SER A 79 5.74 -3.61 -22.46
C SER A 79 7.12 -4.09 -21.97
N PRO A 80 7.27 -4.57 -20.72
CA PRO A 80 8.50 -5.20 -20.22
C PRO A 80 8.84 -6.55 -20.90
N GLY A 81 8.29 -6.82 -22.09
CA GLY A 81 8.35 -8.11 -22.79
C GLY A 81 9.28 -8.16 -23.98
N SER A 82 10.02 -7.09 -24.29
CA SER A 82 11.03 -7.11 -25.36
C SER A 82 12.44 -7.23 -24.77
N LEU A 83 12.70 -8.33 -24.09
CA LEU A 83 14.04 -8.90 -23.99
C LEU A 83 14.03 -10.14 -24.89
N GLN A 84 14.35 -9.92 -26.16
CA GLN A 84 14.69 -10.96 -27.11
C GLN A 84 16.22 -11.13 -27.12
#